data_AF-A0A848UDQ4-F1
#
_entry.id   AF-A0A848UDQ4-F1
#
_cell.length_a   1.000
_cell.length_b   1.000
_cell.length_c   1.000
_cell.angle_alpha   90.00
_cell.angle_beta   90.00
_cell.angle_gamma   90.00
#
_symmetry.space_group_name_H-M   'P 1'
#
loop_
_entity.id
_entity.type
_entity.pdbx_description
1 polymer ?
#
loop_
_entity_poly.entity_id
_entity_poly.type
_entity_poly.pdbx_seq_one_letter_code
_entity_poly.pdbx_strand_id
1 'polypeptide(L)'
;MSRSIEQYLALALCAVALHGCGNSTPADPADRQPLSGHGEPVQPADGDGVQPGEGTAPVLVHPPLEDTDEFTAIGPEGDSHVSLAGRSFPLDSALGDIWGYREDHYNVNFTVTNGKFVVTPTQIDDQYFNLLTPVAATAIFYAEMHSPGKQFSFVTYSHSAFGAGGGVLAGTAYFDQAYIGVDTDDSGEVDADERLPVVGGTIDFSGLLPDIELHFSVLLENGQLAEGHYTGLFDFTDRQ
;
A
#
# COMPACT_ATOMS: atom_id res chain seq x y z
N MET A 1 11.02 -56.23 38.85
CA MET A 1 11.58 -55.32 37.83
C MET A 1 10.51 -54.33 37.43
N SER A 2 10.55 -53.11 37.97
CA SER A 2 9.91 -51.93 37.39
C SER A 2 10.56 -50.72 38.05
N ARG A 3 11.27 -49.91 37.26
CA ARG A 3 12.01 -48.73 37.74
C ARG A 3 11.08 -47.51 37.60
N SER A 4 10.96 -46.77 38.70
CA SER A 4 10.39 -45.43 38.77
C SER A 4 11.30 -44.44 38.04
N ILE A 5 10.73 -43.60 37.18
CA ILE A 5 11.44 -42.49 36.52
C ILE A 5 11.03 -41.20 37.23
N GLU A 6 12.02 -40.60 37.89
CA GLU A 6 12.02 -39.22 38.37
C GLU A 6 12.14 -38.28 37.17
N GLN A 7 11.33 -37.21 37.12
CA GLN A 7 11.65 -36.03 36.33
C GLN A 7 11.50 -34.80 37.23
N TYR A 8 12.66 -34.21 37.52
CA TYR A 8 12.86 -32.93 38.15
C TYR A 8 12.38 -31.80 37.22
N LEU A 9 11.44 -30.96 37.67
CA LEU A 9 11.16 -29.67 37.06
C LEU A 9 11.87 -28.58 37.87
N ALA A 10 12.93 -28.02 37.32
CA ALA A 10 13.60 -26.85 37.87
C ALA A 10 12.89 -25.59 37.37
N LEU A 11 12.29 -24.82 38.30
CA LEU A 11 11.93 -23.43 38.09
C LEU A 11 13.22 -22.59 38.04
N ALA A 12 13.37 -21.77 37.00
CA ALA A 12 14.31 -20.66 36.99
C ALA A 12 13.57 -19.37 36.64
N LEU A 13 13.52 -18.48 37.64
CA LEU A 13 13.13 -17.08 37.52
C LEU A 13 14.05 -16.35 36.54
N CYS A 14 13.50 -15.42 35.76
CA CYS A 14 14.28 -14.30 35.25
C CYS A 14 13.62 -12.98 35.63
N ALA A 15 14.49 -12.09 36.09
CA ALA A 15 14.23 -10.91 36.88
C ALA A 15 13.71 -9.71 36.08
N VAL A 16 12.86 -8.94 36.75
CA VAL A 16 12.48 -7.58 36.43
C VAL A 16 13.68 -6.66 36.67
N ALA A 17 14.09 -5.90 35.66
CA ALA A 17 15.03 -4.79 35.80
C ALA A 17 14.37 -3.48 35.36
N LEU A 18 13.93 -2.69 36.34
CA LEU A 18 13.57 -1.28 36.20
C LEU A 18 14.86 -0.46 36.11
N HIS A 19 15.08 0.27 35.01
CA HIS A 19 16.02 1.38 34.94
C HIS A 19 15.38 2.53 34.15
N GLY A 20 14.78 3.47 34.88
CA GLY A 20 14.35 4.77 34.37
C GLY A 20 15.20 5.86 35.01
N CYS A 21 15.93 6.61 34.19
CA CYS A 21 16.45 7.96 34.46
C CYS A 21 16.94 8.54 33.13
N GLY A 22 16.23 9.54 32.61
CA GLY A 22 16.59 10.23 31.37
C GLY A 22 15.72 11.45 31.14
N ASN A 23 15.98 12.52 31.90
CA ASN A 23 15.46 13.86 31.62
C ASN A 23 15.98 14.32 30.25
N SER A 24 15.08 14.77 29.37
CA SER A 24 15.45 15.61 28.23
C SER A 24 14.35 16.64 28.02
N THR A 25 14.72 17.89 28.30
CA THR A 25 13.92 19.10 28.12
C THR A 25 13.63 19.34 26.64
N PRO A 26 12.43 19.81 26.24
CA PRO A 26 12.15 20.16 24.87
C PRO A 26 12.88 21.45 24.47
N ALA A 27 13.54 21.43 23.31
CA ALA A 27 14.05 22.61 22.63
C ALA A 27 12.89 23.36 21.96
N ASP A 28 12.80 24.65 22.27
CA ASP A 28 11.89 25.64 21.70
C ASP A 28 12.32 26.02 20.28
N PRO A 29 11.45 25.93 19.24
CA PRO A 29 11.76 26.45 17.91
C PRO A 29 11.11 27.83 17.72
N ALA A 30 11.56 28.83 18.48
CA ALA A 30 11.29 30.23 18.20
C ALA A 30 12.45 30.86 17.43
N ASP A 31 12.61 30.48 16.15
CA ASP A 31 13.35 31.31 15.19
C ASP A 31 13.01 30.90 13.74
N ARG A 32 11.89 31.43 13.24
CA ARG A 32 11.62 31.52 11.80
C ARG A 32 11.22 32.95 11.47
N GLN A 33 12.19 33.77 11.11
CA GLN A 33 11.93 35.04 10.44
C GLN A 33 11.39 34.79 9.02
N PRO A 34 10.34 35.52 8.56
CA PRO A 34 9.90 35.48 7.19
C PRO A 34 10.70 36.45 6.31
N LEU A 35 11.37 35.92 5.29
CA LEU A 35 11.93 36.71 4.19
C LEU A 35 10.78 37.23 3.31
N SER A 36 10.51 38.52 3.43
CA SER A 36 9.57 39.26 2.60
C SER A 36 10.19 39.52 1.23
N GLY A 37 9.68 38.87 0.19
CA GLY A 37 9.99 39.16 -1.21
C GLY A 37 8.93 40.08 -1.81
N HIS A 38 9.30 41.33 -2.06
CA HIS A 38 8.51 42.29 -2.81
C HIS A 38 8.55 41.98 -4.31
N GLY A 39 7.39 41.70 -4.92
CA GLY A 39 7.17 41.69 -6.36
C GLY A 39 6.13 42.73 -6.74
N GLU A 40 6.48 43.60 -7.68
CA GLU A 40 5.68 44.74 -8.14
C GLU A 40 4.38 44.35 -8.87
N PRO A 41 3.32 45.18 -8.80
CA PRO A 41 2.10 44.98 -9.56
C PRO A 41 2.19 45.55 -10.98
N VAL A 42 1.89 44.73 -11.99
CA VAL A 42 1.71 45.16 -13.39
C VAL A 42 0.29 45.72 -13.58
N GLN A 43 0.18 46.93 -14.12
CA GLN A 43 -1.08 47.60 -14.46
C GLN A 43 -1.72 46.99 -15.73
N PRO A 44 -3.07 46.98 -15.85
CA PRO A 44 -3.74 46.64 -17.10
C PRO A 44 -3.81 47.85 -18.04
N ALA A 45 -3.60 47.62 -19.33
CA ALA A 45 -3.88 48.59 -20.38
C ALA A 45 -5.18 48.20 -21.09
N ASP A 46 -6.17 49.08 -20.97
CA ASP A 46 -7.40 49.08 -21.77
C ASP A 46 -7.10 49.43 -23.24
N GLY A 47 -7.79 48.76 -24.15
CA GLY A 47 -7.74 49.03 -25.59
C GLY A 47 -8.92 48.37 -26.31
N ASP A 48 -9.99 49.16 -26.47
CA ASP A 48 -11.28 48.88 -27.11
C ASP A 48 -11.15 48.72 -28.65
N GLY A 49 -11.98 47.86 -29.28
CA GLY A 49 -11.98 47.70 -30.75
C GLY A 49 -12.77 46.49 -31.31
N VAL A 50 -13.97 46.77 -31.81
CA VAL A 50 -15.05 45.89 -32.34
C VAL A 50 -14.79 45.21 -33.71
N GLN A 51 -15.21 43.94 -33.90
CA GLN A 51 -16.20 43.49 -34.93
C GLN A 51 -16.49 41.96 -34.90
N PRO A 52 -17.74 41.52 -35.15
CA PRO A 52 -18.12 40.11 -35.21
C PRO A 52 -18.00 39.56 -36.64
N GLY A 53 -17.26 38.44 -36.79
CA GLY A 53 -17.19 37.67 -38.03
C GLY A 53 -17.60 36.22 -37.75
N GLU A 54 -18.67 35.79 -38.40
CA GLU A 54 -19.08 34.38 -38.49
C GLU A 54 -17.94 33.54 -39.08
N GLY A 55 -17.27 32.78 -38.22
CA GLY A 55 -16.33 31.74 -38.61
C GLY A 55 -16.85 30.41 -38.10
N THR A 56 -17.33 29.56 -39.01
CA THR A 56 -17.55 28.13 -38.78
C THR A 56 -16.39 27.53 -38.00
N ALA A 57 -16.67 27.06 -36.78
CA ALA A 57 -15.69 26.32 -35.99
C ALA A 57 -15.19 25.12 -36.81
N PRO A 58 -13.87 24.90 -36.94
CA PRO A 58 -13.39 23.65 -37.48
C PRO A 58 -13.83 22.53 -36.55
N VAL A 59 -14.59 21.57 -37.09
CA VAL A 59 -14.85 20.30 -36.42
C VAL A 59 -13.47 19.69 -36.15
N LEU A 60 -13.08 19.64 -34.87
CA LEU A 60 -11.97 18.81 -34.41
C LEU A 60 -12.37 17.36 -34.67
N VAL A 61 -12.06 16.88 -35.87
CA VAL A 61 -12.04 15.45 -36.14
C VAL A 61 -10.86 14.93 -35.33
N HIS A 62 -11.16 14.38 -34.16
CA HIS A 62 -10.18 13.58 -33.44
C HIS A 62 -9.74 12.46 -34.39
N PRO A 63 -8.43 12.31 -34.68
CA PRO A 63 -7.97 11.13 -35.38
C PRO A 63 -8.39 9.91 -34.57
N PRO A 64 -8.69 8.77 -35.22
CA PRO A 64 -8.90 7.52 -34.50
C PRO A 64 -7.68 7.32 -33.61
N LEU A 65 -7.90 7.03 -32.32
CA LEU A 65 -6.83 6.62 -31.42
C LEU A 65 -6.24 5.36 -32.04
N GLU A 66 -5.10 5.53 -32.72
CA GLU A 66 -4.27 4.40 -33.09
C GLU A 66 -3.84 3.74 -31.78
N ASP A 67 -3.96 2.41 -31.78
CA ASP A 67 -3.62 1.50 -30.69
C ASP A 67 -2.10 1.56 -30.48
N THR A 68 -1.61 2.66 -29.92
CA THR A 68 -0.20 2.90 -29.60
C THR A 68 -0.05 2.89 -28.09
N ASP A 69 0.17 1.71 -27.55
CA ASP A 69 1.51 1.32 -27.13
C ASP A 69 1.43 -0.12 -26.63
N GLU A 70 2.32 -0.95 -27.13
CA GLU A 70 2.64 -2.26 -26.55
C GLU A 70 3.25 -1.97 -25.16
N PHE A 71 2.39 -1.77 -24.17
CA PHE A 71 2.78 -1.51 -22.80
C PHE A 71 3.55 -2.73 -22.31
N THR A 72 4.87 -2.57 -22.19
CA THR A 72 5.72 -3.56 -21.58
C THR A 72 5.32 -3.65 -20.11
N ALA A 73 4.80 -4.80 -19.69
CA ALA A 73 4.60 -5.09 -18.27
C ALA A 73 5.94 -4.86 -17.55
N ILE A 74 5.99 -3.89 -16.63
CA ILE A 74 7.16 -3.68 -15.79
C ILE A 74 6.99 -4.58 -14.58
N GLY A 75 7.29 -5.86 -14.81
CA GLY A 75 7.31 -6.92 -13.81
C GLY A 75 8.34 -7.95 -14.22
N PRO A 76 8.94 -8.72 -13.29
CA PRO A 76 9.81 -9.81 -13.71
C PRO A 76 9.00 -10.84 -14.52
N GLU A 77 9.62 -11.42 -15.54
CA GLU A 77 9.18 -12.71 -16.06
C GLU A 77 9.36 -13.73 -14.92
N GLY A 78 8.28 -14.05 -14.20
CA GLY A 78 8.35 -14.74 -12.92
C GLY A 78 7.19 -15.68 -12.65
N ASP A 79 7.32 -16.45 -11.58
CA ASP A 79 6.32 -17.35 -11.01
C ASP A 79 5.36 -16.61 -10.04
N SER A 80 5.32 -15.28 -10.12
CA SER A 80 4.46 -14.42 -9.32
C SER A 80 2.99 -14.67 -9.62
N HIS A 81 2.23 -15.04 -8.59
CA HIS A 81 0.82 -15.39 -8.73
C HIS A 81 0.06 -15.31 -7.42
N VAL A 82 -1.27 -15.27 -7.52
CA VAL A 82 -2.19 -15.61 -6.44
C VAL A 82 -2.94 -16.89 -6.82
N SER A 83 -3.01 -17.82 -5.88
CA SER A 83 -3.75 -19.07 -5.95
C SER A 83 -5.01 -18.97 -5.09
N LEU A 84 -6.17 -19.16 -5.71
CA LEU A 84 -7.47 -19.15 -5.05
C LEU A 84 -8.37 -20.23 -5.65
N ALA A 85 -9.00 -21.04 -4.79
CA ALA A 85 -9.89 -22.13 -5.20
C ALA A 85 -9.28 -23.10 -6.24
N GLY A 86 -7.97 -23.32 -6.19
CA GLY A 86 -7.24 -24.17 -7.13
C GLY A 86 -6.95 -23.54 -8.50
N ARG A 87 -7.33 -22.28 -8.72
CA ARG A 87 -6.91 -21.46 -9.87
C ARG A 87 -5.70 -20.61 -9.48
N SER A 88 -4.83 -20.33 -10.45
CA SER A 88 -3.67 -19.45 -10.29
C SER A 88 -3.82 -18.27 -11.24
N PHE A 89 -3.63 -17.05 -10.72
CA PHE A 89 -3.73 -15.80 -11.46
C PHE A 89 -2.37 -15.11 -11.40
N PRO A 90 -1.79 -14.71 -12.55
CA PRO A 90 -0.48 -14.09 -12.56
C PRO A 90 -0.51 -12.73 -11.86
N LEU A 91 0.64 -12.32 -11.32
CA LEU A 91 0.89 -11.00 -10.74
C LEU A 91 2.17 -10.45 -11.37
N ASP A 92 2.22 -9.17 -11.71
CA ASP A 92 3.38 -8.57 -12.36
C ASP A 92 3.81 -7.22 -11.76
N SER A 93 3.00 -6.65 -10.86
CA SER A 93 3.25 -5.32 -10.31
C SER A 93 3.01 -5.29 -8.80
N ALA A 94 3.88 -4.58 -8.06
CA ALA A 94 3.71 -4.33 -6.64
C ALA A 94 3.97 -2.86 -6.27
N LEU A 95 3.05 -2.30 -5.49
CA LEU A 95 3.01 -0.90 -5.07
C LEU A 95 2.93 -0.80 -3.55
N GLY A 96 3.72 0.11 -2.97
CA GLY A 96 3.57 0.57 -1.59
C GLY A 96 3.34 2.09 -1.54
N ASP A 97 2.11 2.52 -1.31
CA ASP A 97 1.77 3.91 -1.03
C ASP A 97 2.13 4.26 0.41
N ILE A 98 3.14 5.11 0.59
CA ILE A 98 3.63 5.50 1.91
C ILE A 98 2.73 6.59 2.51
N TRP A 99 2.12 6.28 3.66
CA TRP A 99 1.40 7.24 4.50
C TRP A 99 2.25 7.80 5.64
N GLY A 100 3.43 7.20 5.86
CA GLY A 100 4.39 7.63 6.85
C GLY A 100 4.06 7.18 8.27
N TYR A 101 4.76 7.77 9.24
CA TYR A 101 4.65 7.40 10.65
C TYR A 101 3.42 8.06 11.30
N ARG A 102 2.47 7.26 11.79
CA ARG A 102 1.33 7.72 12.58
C ARG A 102 1.25 6.91 13.86
N GLU A 103 1.05 7.62 14.98
CA GLU A 103 1.03 7.04 16.32
C GLU A 103 2.32 6.25 16.64
N ASP A 104 2.28 4.93 16.48
CA ASP A 104 3.35 3.98 16.79
C ASP A 104 3.82 3.15 15.58
N HIS A 105 3.20 3.33 14.39
CA HIS A 105 3.49 2.55 13.19
C HIS A 105 3.82 3.42 11.98
N TYR A 106 4.66 2.87 11.10
CA TYR A 106 4.87 3.37 9.76
C TYR A 106 3.90 2.67 8.80
N ASN A 107 3.02 3.45 8.18
CA ASN A 107 1.88 2.94 7.45
C ASN A 107 2.13 2.95 5.94
N VAL A 108 1.80 1.84 5.29
CA VAL A 108 1.90 1.66 3.85
C VAL A 108 0.64 0.95 3.35
N ASN A 109 -0.01 1.49 2.32
CA ASN A 109 -1.03 0.73 1.60
C ASN A 109 -0.34 -0.05 0.50
N PHE A 110 -0.47 -1.36 0.58
CA PHE A 110 0.27 -2.29 -0.24
C PHE A 110 -0.66 -2.96 -1.26
N THR A 111 -0.28 -2.95 -2.53
CA THR A 111 -1.06 -3.54 -3.62
C THR A 111 -0.17 -4.41 -4.51
N VAL A 112 -0.59 -5.64 -4.78
CA VAL A 112 0.03 -6.51 -5.79
C VAL A 112 -1.03 -6.89 -6.81
N THR A 113 -0.73 -6.77 -8.10
CA THR A 113 -1.72 -6.96 -9.16
C THR A 113 -1.07 -7.35 -10.48
N ASN A 114 -1.89 -7.74 -11.46
CA ASN A 114 -1.55 -7.82 -12.88
C ASN A 114 -2.24 -6.74 -13.72
N GLY A 115 -2.86 -5.77 -13.05
CA GLY A 115 -3.51 -4.63 -13.68
C GLY A 115 -2.56 -3.50 -14.01
N LYS A 116 -3.08 -2.53 -14.76
CA LYS A 116 -2.46 -1.23 -14.95
C LYS A 116 -2.82 -0.30 -13.81
N PHE A 117 -2.15 0.84 -13.71
CA PHE A 117 -2.50 1.86 -12.72
C PHE A 117 -2.93 3.15 -13.40
N VAL A 118 -3.95 3.78 -12.83
CA VAL A 118 -4.31 5.18 -13.12
C VAL A 118 -4.13 6.02 -11.88
N VAL A 119 -3.79 7.29 -12.08
CA VAL A 119 -3.74 8.27 -10.99
C VAL A 119 -5.17 8.73 -10.68
N THR A 120 -5.64 8.42 -9.47
CA THR A 120 -6.97 8.77 -8.99
C THR A 120 -6.85 9.82 -7.88
N PRO A 121 -7.33 11.07 -8.10
CA PRO A 121 -7.44 12.06 -7.04
C PRO A 121 -8.40 11.56 -5.95
N THR A 122 -7.87 11.34 -4.76
CA THR A 122 -8.62 10.80 -3.61
C THR A 122 -8.56 11.80 -2.46
N GLN A 123 -9.72 12.15 -1.89
CA GLN A 123 -9.79 13.04 -0.74
C GLN A 123 -9.76 12.23 0.56
N ILE A 124 -8.77 12.47 1.42
CA ILE A 124 -8.60 11.83 2.74
C ILE A 124 -8.30 12.93 3.75
N ASP A 125 -9.05 12.97 4.86
CA ASP A 125 -8.88 13.98 5.92
C ASP A 125 -8.80 15.43 5.38
N ASP A 126 -9.70 15.78 4.45
CA ASP A 126 -9.77 17.08 3.76
C ASP A 126 -8.56 17.45 2.85
N GLN A 127 -7.62 16.53 2.64
CA GLN A 127 -6.50 16.69 1.70
C GLN A 127 -6.67 15.80 0.47
N TYR A 128 -6.26 16.29 -0.71
CA TYR A 128 -6.25 15.49 -1.94
C TYR A 128 -4.90 14.79 -2.12
N PHE A 129 -4.95 13.50 -2.42
CA PHE A 129 -3.81 12.65 -2.75
C PHE A 129 -3.98 12.08 -4.15
N ASN A 130 -2.87 11.89 -4.86
CA ASN A 130 -2.84 11.27 -6.18
C ASN A 130 -2.45 9.80 -6.03
N LEU A 131 -3.43 8.94 -5.73
CA LEU A 131 -3.20 7.52 -5.48
C LEU A 131 -3.17 6.74 -6.80
N LEU A 132 -2.34 5.70 -6.89
CA LEU A 132 -2.36 4.79 -8.02
C LEU A 132 -3.39 3.69 -7.76
N THR A 133 -4.45 3.67 -8.56
CA THR A 133 -5.52 2.66 -8.46
C THR A 133 -5.37 1.63 -9.58
N PRO A 134 -5.40 0.32 -9.26
CA PRO A 134 -5.42 -0.71 -10.28
C PRO A 134 -6.66 -0.59 -11.19
N VAL A 135 -6.46 -0.74 -12.50
CA VAL A 135 -7.50 -0.84 -13.54
C VAL A 135 -7.09 -1.92 -14.54
N ALA A 136 -8.06 -2.47 -15.30
CA ALA A 136 -7.79 -3.59 -16.21
C ALA A 136 -7.01 -4.73 -15.52
N ALA A 137 -7.38 -5.03 -14.27
CA ALA A 137 -6.76 -6.03 -13.43
C ALA A 137 -7.66 -7.27 -13.38
N THR A 138 -7.09 -8.47 -13.46
CA THR A 138 -7.82 -9.72 -13.21
C THR A 138 -7.46 -10.37 -11.89
N ALA A 139 -6.44 -9.84 -11.19
CA ALA A 139 -6.09 -10.21 -9.83
C ALA A 139 -5.53 -9.01 -9.06
N ILE A 140 -5.98 -8.85 -7.82
CA ILE A 140 -5.51 -7.82 -6.88
C ILE A 140 -5.38 -8.44 -5.50
N PHE A 141 -4.22 -8.25 -4.86
CA PHE A 141 -4.06 -8.34 -3.43
C PHE A 141 -3.82 -6.94 -2.86
N TYR A 142 -4.64 -6.52 -1.91
CA TYR A 142 -4.49 -5.24 -1.21
C TYR A 142 -4.37 -5.49 0.29
N ALA A 143 -3.51 -4.71 0.97
CA ALA A 143 -3.41 -4.68 2.43
C ALA A 143 -2.93 -3.32 2.96
N GLU A 144 -3.58 -2.80 4.00
CA GLU A 144 -3.08 -1.68 4.82
C GLU A 144 -2.10 -2.23 5.85
N MET A 145 -0.82 -1.89 5.70
CA MET A 145 0.28 -2.44 6.47
C MET A 145 0.80 -1.45 7.51
N HIS A 146 0.98 -1.94 8.73
CA HIS A 146 1.45 -1.19 9.88
C HIS A 146 2.79 -1.76 10.34
N SER A 147 3.89 -1.12 9.91
CA SER A 147 5.24 -1.51 10.29
C SER A 147 5.60 -0.94 11.66
N PRO A 148 6.25 -1.71 12.55
CA PRO A 148 6.70 -1.17 13.82
C PRO A 148 7.83 -0.15 13.61
N GLY A 149 7.77 0.95 14.36
CA GLY A 149 8.80 1.99 14.31
C GLY A 149 8.59 2.99 13.17
N LYS A 150 9.65 3.69 12.78
CA LYS A 150 9.57 4.91 11.92
C LYS A 150 9.80 4.67 10.43
N GLN A 151 9.92 3.42 10.01
CA GLN A 151 10.17 3.04 8.63
C GLN A 151 9.49 1.71 8.32
N PHE A 152 9.27 1.44 7.03
CA PHE A 152 8.77 0.14 6.59
C PHE A 152 9.81 -0.95 6.87
N SER A 153 9.33 -2.08 7.38
CA SER A 153 10.15 -3.24 7.73
C SER A 153 9.76 -4.43 6.86
N PHE A 154 10.75 -5.09 6.27
CA PHE A 154 10.57 -6.34 5.54
C PHE A 154 10.60 -7.50 6.55
N VAL A 155 9.44 -7.77 7.15
CA VAL A 155 9.21 -8.78 8.18
C VAL A 155 7.89 -9.49 7.93
N THR A 156 7.51 -10.45 8.76
CA THR A 156 6.19 -11.04 8.73
C THR A 156 5.15 -10.11 9.37
N TYR A 157 4.08 -9.81 8.64
CA TYR A 157 2.89 -9.10 9.12
C TYR A 157 1.77 -10.11 9.34
N SER A 158 1.06 -9.97 10.46
CA SER A 158 -0.11 -10.79 10.77
C SER A 158 -1.40 -9.99 10.67
N HIS A 159 -2.48 -10.62 10.20
CA HIS A 159 -3.79 -9.99 10.18
C HIS A 159 -4.26 -9.63 11.61
N SER A 160 -4.80 -8.43 11.80
CA SER A 160 -5.42 -7.98 13.04
C SER A 160 -6.87 -7.55 12.80
N ALA A 161 -7.82 -8.33 13.33
CA ALA A 161 -9.24 -8.00 13.25
C ALA A 161 -9.66 -6.78 14.10
N PHE A 162 -8.77 -6.27 14.96
CA PHE A 162 -9.04 -5.14 15.85
C PHE A 162 -8.39 -3.84 15.38
N GLY A 163 -7.50 -3.92 14.38
CA GLY A 163 -6.67 -2.80 13.94
C GLY A 163 -5.96 -2.07 15.08
N ALA A 164 -5.66 -0.79 14.87
CA ALA A 164 -5.04 0.08 15.90
C ALA A 164 -5.82 0.12 17.24
N GLY A 165 -7.12 -0.19 17.24
CA GLY A 165 -7.97 -0.22 18.44
C GLY A 165 -7.73 -1.41 19.39
N GLY A 166 -6.94 -2.41 18.98
CA GLY A 166 -6.73 -3.66 19.73
C GLY A 166 -5.82 -3.57 20.97
N GLY A 167 -5.21 -2.41 21.24
CA GLY A 167 -4.45 -2.12 22.47
C GLY A 167 -3.12 -2.87 22.68
N VAL A 168 -2.82 -3.91 21.88
CA VAL A 168 -1.61 -4.76 22.02
C VAL A 168 -0.84 -4.88 20.69
N LEU A 169 -0.92 -3.88 19.81
CA LEU A 169 -0.21 -3.90 18.53
C LEU A 169 1.04 -3.02 18.50
N ALA A 170 1.29 -2.24 19.56
CA ALA A 170 2.49 -1.42 19.63
C ALA A 170 3.76 -2.28 19.49
N GLY A 171 4.54 -1.99 18.45
CA GLY A 171 5.78 -2.70 18.16
C GLY A 171 5.60 -4.04 17.45
N THR A 172 4.40 -4.35 16.96
CA THR A 172 4.16 -5.53 16.10
C THR A 172 3.88 -5.10 14.66
N ALA A 173 4.26 -5.95 13.71
CA ALA A 173 3.91 -5.76 12.31
C ALA A 173 2.55 -6.40 12.03
N TYR A 174 1.57 -5.63 11.56
CA TYR A 174 0.23 -6.14 11.27
C TYR A 174 -0.41 -5.48 10.05
N PHE A 175 -1.50 -6.08 9.57
CA PHE A 175 -2.41 -5.47 8.61
C PHE A 175 -3.86 -5.72 9.06
N ASP A 176 -4.79 -4.81 8.77
CA ASP A 176 -6.17 -4.90 9.26
C ASP A 176 -7.24 -4.69 8.16
N GLN A 177 -6.97 -3.88 7.14
CA GLN A 177 -7.80 -3.76 5.94
C GLN A 177 -7.12 -4.45 4.76
N ALA A 178 -7.65 -5.60 4.34
CA ALA A 178 -7.10 -6.35 3.21
C ALA A 178 -8.19 -7.09 2.43
N TYR A 179 -7.95 -7.32 1.14
CA TYR A 179 -8.81 -8.13 0.29
C TYR A 179 -8.01 -8.84 -0.81
N ILE A 180 -8.58 -9.93 -1.31
CA ILE A 180 -8.19 -10.57 -2.57
C ILE A 180 -9.32 -10.34 -3.56
N GLY A 181 -9.02 -9.74 -4.70
CA GLY A 181 -9.93 -9.62 -5.83
C GLY A 181 -9.45 -10.46 -6.99
N VAL A 182 -10.35 -11.21 -7.61
CA VAL A 182 -10.08 -11.96 -8.84
C VAL A 182 -11.25 -11.78 -9.80
N ASP A 183 -10.97 -11.59 -11.08
CA ASP A 183 -12.01 -11.52 -12.11
C ASP A 183 -12.63 -12.91 -12.28
N THR A 184 -13.89 -13.03 -11.87
CA THR A 184 -14.66 -14.27 -11.84
C THR A 184 -15.61 -14.42 -13.01
N ASP A 185 -15.98 -13.31 -13.65
CA ASP A 185 -16.90 -13.28 -14.79
C ASP A 185 -16.21 -13.05 -16.15
N ASP A 186 -14.87 -12.99 -16.14
CA ASP A 186 -13.99 -12.78 -17.28
C ASP A 186 -14.24 -11.42 -17.98
N SER A 187 -14.62 -10.40 -17.22
CA SER A 187 -14.84 -9.03 -17.71
C SER A 187 -13.55 -8.29 -18.07
N GLY A 188 -12.42 -8.74 -17.52
CA GLY A 188 -11.11 -8.10 -17.62
C GLY A 188 -10.81 -7.10 -16.50
N GLU A 189 -11.72 -6.94 -15.53
CA GLU A 189 -11.57 -6.05 -14.38
C GLU A 189 -12.00 -6.76 -13.09
N VAL A 190 -11.44 -6.35 -11.95
CA VAL A 190 -11.90 -6.80 -10.63
C VAL A 190 -12.94 -5.82 -10.10
N ASP A 191 -14.19 -6.26 -10.12
CA ASP A 191 -15.33 -5.50 -9.62
C ASP A 191 -15.41 -5.52 -8.08
N ALA A 192 -16.29 -4.68 -7.53
CA ALA A 192 -16.40 -4.50 -6.09
C ALA A 192 -16.93 -5.75 -5.36
N ASP A 193 -17.82 -6.52 -5.99
CA ASP A 193 -18.38 -7.78 -5.47
C ASP A 193 -17.44 -8.98 -5.65
N GLU A 194 -16.38 -8.82 -6.44
CA GLU A 194 -15.33 -9.82 -6.63
C GLU A 194 -14.18 -9.68 -5.62
N ARG A 195 -14.21 -8.63 -4.80
CA ARG A 195 -13.25 -8.41 -3.72
C ARG A 195 -13.70 -9.16 -2.49
N LEU A 196 -12.91 -10.14 -2.10
CA LEU A 196 -13.12 -10.97 -0.91
C LEU A 196 -12.26 -10.43 0.24
N PRO A 197 -12.87 -9.87 1.29
CA PRO A 197 -12.17 -9.45 2.50
C PRO A 197 -11.32 -10.56 3.11
N VAL A 198 -10.13 -10.18 3.56
CA VAL A 198 -9.26 -11.02 4.37
C VAL A 198 -9.69 -10.92 5.83
N VAL A 199 -9.80 -12.07 6.51
CA VAL A 199 -10.18 -12.17 7.93
C VAL A 199 -9.10 -12.82 8.79
N GLY A 200 -7.98 -13.23 8.20
CA GLY A 200 -6.86 -13.86 8.88
C GLY A 200 -5.68 -14.14 7.96
N GLY A 201 -4.53 -14.48 8.54
CA GLY A 201 -3.34 -14.93 7.80
C GLY A 201 -2.14 -14.00 7.94
N THR A 202 -1.18 -14.17 7.03
CA THR A 202 0.13 -13.51 7.10
C THR A 202 0.62 -13.04 5.73
N ILE A 203 1.42 -11.97 5.75
CA ILE A 203 2.27 -11.51 4.64
C ILE A 203 3.70 -11.62 5.13
N ASP A 204 4.57 -12.31 4.42
CA ASP A 204 5.98 -12.50 4.75
C ASP A 204 6.84 -11.86 3.67
N PHE A 205 7.75 -10.98 4.08
CA PHE A 205 8.80 -10.48 3.21
C PHE A 205 10.10 -11.20 3.51
N SER A 206 10.77 -11.66 2.46
CA SER A 206 12.08 -12.28 2.56
C SER A 206 13.05 -11.66 1.54
N GLY A 207 14.33 -12.03 1.62
CA GLY A 207 15.37 -11.48 0.75
C GLY A 207 15.97 -10.15 1.26
N LEU A 208 16.71 -9.49 0.38
CA LEU A 208 17.41 -8.23 0.65
C LEU A 208 17.25 -7.32 -0.56
N LEU A 209 17.16 -6.00 -0.37
CA LEU A 209 17.11 -5.06 -1.49
C LEU A 209 18.29 -5.28 -2.47
N PRO A 210 18.03 -5.28 -3.79
CA PRO A 210 16.73 -5.08 -4.45
C PRO A 210 15.88 -6.35 -4.60
N ASP A 211 16.41 -7.52 -4.25
CA ASP A 211 15.83 -8.86 -4.43
C ASP A 211 14.93 -9.24 -3.24
N ILE A 212 13.88 -8.46 -3.02
CA ILE A 212 12.86 -8.79 -2.01
C ILE A 212 11.81 -9.70 -2.63
N GLU A 213 11.34 -10.65 -1.83
CA GLU A 213 10.24 -11.55 -2.18
C GLU A 213 9.11 -11.35 -1.19
N LEU A 214 7.87 -11.48 -1.68
CA LEU A 214 6.67 -11.45 -0.85
C LEU A 214 5.93 -12.77 -0.99
N HIS A 215 5.58 -13.36 0.14
CA HIS A 215 4.65 -14.48 0.22
C HIS A 215 3.45 -14.06 1.07
N PHE A 216 2.26 -14.52 0.70
CA PHE A 216 1.10 -14.38 1.56
C PHE A 216 0.29 -15.67 1.62
N SER A 217 -0.35 -15.88 2.76
CA SER A 217 -1.30 -16.97 2.99
C SER A 217 -2.40 -16.41 3.87
N VAL A 218 -3.58 -16.18 3.28
CA VAL A 218 -4.67 -15.41 3.90
C VAL A 218 -5.98 -16.18 3.86
N LEU A 219 -6.72 -16.11 4.96
CA LEU A 219 -8.07 -16.65 5.09
C LEU A 219 -9.05 -15.56 4.65
N LEU A 220 -9.91 -15.89 3.69
CA LEU A 220 -10.95 -15.01 3.19
C LEU A 220 -12.24 -15.18 3.98
N GLU A 221 -13.12 -14.17 3.95
CA GLU A 221 -14.40 -14.18 4.69
C GLU A 221 -15.32 -15.37 4.32
N ASN A 222 -15.19 -15.89 3.11
CA ASN A 222 -15.95 -17.04 2.63
C ASN A 222 -15.37 -18.40 3.08
N GLY A 223 -14.30 -18.37 3.90
CA GLY A 223 -13.62 -19.54 4.43
C GLY A 223 -12.57 -20.16 3.50
N GLN A 224 -12.33 -19.58 2.32
CA GLN A 224 -11.29 -20.03 1.40
C GLN A 224 -9.91 -19.53 1.83
N LEU A 225 -8.88 -20.32 1.52
CA LEU A 225 -7.49 -19.90 1.61
C LEU A 225 -7.06 -19.32 0.25
N ALA A 226 -6.46 -18.13 0.29
CA ALA A 226 -5.71 -17.58 -0.83
C ALA A 226 -4.23 -17.56 -0.46
N GLU A 227 -3.39 -18.03 -1.37
CA GLU A 227 -1.94 -18.02 -1.20
C GLU A 227 -1.32 -17.30 -2.38
N GLY A 228 -0.23 -16.60 -2.19
CA GLY A 228 0.44 -15.98 -3.31
C GLY A 228 1.90 -15.70 -3.05
N HIS A 229 2.56 -15.43 -4.15
CA HIS A 229 3.98 -15.17 -4.24
C HIS A 229 4.19 -14.03 -5.21
N TYR A 230 5.07 -13.11 -4.86
CA TYR A 230 5.53 -12.07 -5.75
C TYR A 230 7.04 -11.91 -5.61
N THR A 231 7.74 -12.22 -6.69
CA THR A 231 9.09 -11.73 -6.95
C THR A 231 8.97 -10.52 -7.85
N GLY A 232 9.77 -9.48 -7.63
CA GLY A 232 9.82 -8.32 -8.52
C GLY A 232 10.24 -7.02 -7.87
N LEU A 233 10.16 -5.95 -8.65
CA LEU A 233 10.38 -4.61 -8.13
C LEU A 233 9.15 -4.17 -7.35
N PHE A 234 9.41 -3.47 -6.24
CA PHE A 234 8.39 -2.83 -5.42
C PHE A 234 8.55 -1.33 -5.57
N ASP A 235 7.50 -0.64 -6.02
CA ASP A 235 7.46 0.82 -6.04
C ASP A 235 6.91 1.34 -4.71
N PHE A 236 7.82 1.72 -3.81
CA PHE A 236 7.49 2.42 -2.57
C PHE A 236 7.64 3.93 -2.77
N THR A 237 6.53 4.66 -2.69
CA THR A 237 6.52 6.11 -2.94
C THR A 237 5.63 6.84 -1.95
N ASP A 238 6.10 8.00 -1.49
CA ASP A 238 5.31 8.99 -0.76
C ASP A 238 4.55 9.85 -1.78
N ARG A 239 3.21 9.76 -1.76
CA ARG A 239 2.31 10.38 -2.76
C ARG A 239 1.55 11.59 -2.22
N GLN A 240 2.06 12.22 -1.16
CA GLN A 240 1.54 13.48 -0.58
C GLN A 240 1.87 14.72 -1.41
#